data_AF-A0A8K0D8H9-F1
#
_entry.id   AF-A0A8K0D8H9-F1
#
_cell.length_a   1.000
_cell.length_b   1.000
_cell.length_c   1.000
_cell.angle_alpha   90.00
_cell.angle_beta   90.00
_cell.angle_gamma   90.00
#
_symmetry.space_group_name_H-M   'P 1'
#
loop_
_entity.id
_entity.type
_entity.pdbx_description
1 polymer ?
#
loop_
_entity_poly.entity_id
_entity_poly.type
_entity_poly.pdbx_seq_one_letter_code
_entity_poly.pdbx_strand_id
1 'polypeptide(L)'
;MAEPDLCDCIMEEFRCFHCKKYLSVSPIAILPDGNSLCGICSSSAKETYKELVFEDFLKTLLYPCKFKDRGCKERLKFGEAQDHEGNCCYHPFMCPVFPYCTWQGSVAEMLNHFYNCHSNIIAKQMTFKLAVYDNDQSGFRLACVDGANAILKYYYNVSTGNLQYHIYNLNPDVQEIKVKIGLLNDADMDYGFYLKGDPLSLFNESFYKDFSEIPNSKTLALHNLFPVLNNPNYVRINITLQIVKSDENEKHKYDKDSKQFVDYDLIKDLKCSMCLGLLFPPVYRNPTSDSAICFYCHTRFTEECELNEDIIERVSETNFPCHWRGCETIKSEVNLVDHELSCKLRMLYPV
;
A
#
# COMPACT_ATOMS: atom_id res chain seq x y z
N MET A 1 -14.16 -7.77 37.79
CA MET A 1 -13.17 -8.67 38.43
C MET A 1 -12.00 -8.78 37.46
N ALA A 2 -10.76 -8.75 37.93
CA ALA A 2 -9.60 -8.98 37.06
C ALA A 2 -9.65 -10.42 36.52
N GLU A 3 -9.48 -10.58 35.21
CA GLU A 3 -9.37 -11.89 34.58
C GLU A 3 -8.08 -12.58 35.09
N PRO A 4 -8.15 -13.82 35.59
CA PRO A 4 -6.98 -14.51 36.13
C PRO A 4 -5.94 -14.82 35.03
N ASP A 5 -4.73 -14.28 35.18
CA ASP A 5 -3.55 -14.68 34.41
C ASP A 5 -2.91 -15.89 35.09
N LEU A 6 -3.11 -17.08 34.52
CA LEU A 6 -2.56 -18.33 35.04
C LEU A 6 -1.07 -18.44 34.69
N CYS A 7 -0.31 -19.20 35.48
CA CYS A 7 1.08 -19.50 35.11
C CYS A 7 1.13 -20.22 33.78
N ASP A 8 2.19 -19.96 33.01
CA ASP A 8 2.45 -20.65 31.73
C ASP A 8 2.39 -22.18 31.88
N CYS A 9 2.86 -22.72 33.01
CA CYS A 9 2.81 -24.14 33.32
C CYS A 9 1.41 -24.76 33.22
N ILE A 10 0.40 -24.06 33.74
CA ILE A 10 -0.98 -24.56 33.74
C ILE A 10 -1.62 -24.37 32.37
N MET A 11 -1.23 -23.30 31.65
CA MET A 11 -1.76 -23.03 30.31
C MET A 11 -1.38 -24.09 29.28
N GLU A 12 -0.24 -24.78 29.47
CA GLU A 12 0.17 -25.90 28.61
C GLU A 12 -0.81 -27.08 28.63
N GLU A 13 -1.56 -27.27 29.72
CA GLU A 13 -2.57 -28.32 29.84
C GLU A 13 -3.84 -28.01 29.02
N PHE A 14 -4.09 -26.74 28.70
CA PHE A 14 -5.27 -26.30 27.95
C PHE A 14 -5.00 -26.22 26.45
N ARG A 15 -4.51 -27.32 25.87
CA ARG A 15 -4.23 -27.44 24.44
C ARG A 15 -5.15 -28.42 23.73
N CYS A 16 -5.52 -28.06 22.51
CA CYS A 16 -6.23 -28.95 21.60
C CYS A 16 -5.37 -30.17 21.29
N PHE A 17 -5.93 -31.36 21.46
CA PHE A 17 -5.25 -32.62 21.20
C PHE A 17 -4.76 -32.74 19.75
N HIS A 18 -5.51 -32.18 18.80
CA HIS A 18 -5.19 -32.27 17.38
C HIS A 18 -4.17 -31.22 16.92
N CYS A 19 -4.49 -29.93 17.06
CA CYS A 19 -3.64 -28.86 16.53
C CYS A 19 -2.60 -28.33 17.52
N LYS A 20 -2.62 -28.81 18.78
CA LYS A 20 -1.73 -28.40 19.89
C LYS A 20 -1.78 -26.90 20.24
N LYS A 21 -2.68 -26.12 19.63
CA LYS A 21 -2.97 -24.72 20.00
C LYS A 21 -3.80 -24.67 21.29
N TYR A 22 -3.78 -23.53 21.96
CA TYR A 22 -4.61 -23.32 23.15
C TYR A 22 -6.11 -23.49 22.85
N LEU A 23 -6.86 -23.97 23.84
CA LEU A 23 -8.32 -24.12 23.82
C LEU A 23 -9.01 -22.76 24.01
N SER A 24 -8.76 -21.83 23.11
CA SER A 24 -9.21 -20.44 23.21
C SER A 24 -10.38 -20.08 22.29
N VAL A 25 -11.05 -21.06 21.68
CA VAL A 25 -12.13 -20.84 20.71
C VAL A 25 -13.26 -21.85 20.88
N SER A 26 -14.50 -21.35 20.89
CA SER A 26 -15.72 -22.16 21.05
C SER A 26 -16.10 -22.89 19.74
N PRO A 27 -16.81 -24.03 19.82
CA PRO A 27 -17.07 -24.83 21.02
C PRO A 27 -15.86 -25.67 21.44
N ILE A 28 -15.71 -25.93 22.73
CA ILE A 28 -14.73 -26.91 23.23
C ILE A 28 -15.39 -28.29 23.23
N ALA A 29 -14.81 -29.22 22.48
CA ALA A 29 -15.32 -30.57 22.29
C ALA A 29 -14.43 -31.58 23.01
N ILE A 30 -15.02 -32.53 23.73
CA ILE A 30 -14.31 -33.59 24.44
C ILE A 30 -14.52 -34.91 23.70
N LEU A 31 -13.44 -35.61 23.39
CA LEU A 31 -13.46 -36.93 22.78
C LEU A 31 -13.79 -38.02 23.83
N PRO A 32 -14.25 -39.22 23.41
CA PRO A 32 -14.57 -40.31 24.34
C PRO A 32 -13.40 -40.78 25.21
N ASP A 33 -12.16 -40.53 24.79
CA ASP A 33 -10.94 -40.82 25.55
C ASP A 33 -10.54 -39.70 26.54
N GLY A 34 -11.35 -38.64 26.64
CA GLY A 34 -11.13 -37.50 27.53
C GLY A 34 -10.29 -36.38 26.91
N ASN A 35 -9.78 -36.53 25.69
CA ASN A 35 -8.98 -35.49 25.03
C ASN A 35 -9.86 -34.32 24.54
N SER A 36 -9.33 -33.09 24.68
CA SER A 36 -10.05 -31.87 24.29
C SER A 36 -9.69 -31.41 22.87
N LEU A 37 -10.67 -30.94 22.11
CA LEU A 37 -10.55 -30.33 20.79
C LEU A 37 -11.06 -28.89 20.83
N CYS A 38 -10.36 -27.99 20.13
CA CYS A 38 -10.83 -26.63 19.94
C CYS A 38 -12.00 -26.56 18.93
N GLY A 39 -12.72 -25.43 18.92
CA GLY A 39 -13.86 -25.22 18.03
C GLY A 39 -13.59 -25.48 16.56
N ILE A 40 -12.38 -25.16 16.09
CA ILE A 40 -11.98 -25.38 14.69
C ILE A 40 -11.82 -26.88 14.39
N CYS A 41 -11.12 -27.62 15.25
CA CYS A 41 -10.84 -29.05 15.04
C CYS A 41 -12.02 -29.96 15.39
N SER A 42 -12.98 -29.48 16.18
CA SER A 42 -14.17 -30.24 16.60
C SER A 42 -14.96 -30.80 15.41
N SER A 43 -14.99 -30.09 14.30
CA SER A 43 -15.69 -30.46 13.06
C SER A 43 -15.21 -31.79 12.44
N SER A 44 -13.98 -32.22 12.77
CA SER A 44 -13.35 -33.41 12.19
C SER A 44 -13.64 -34.70 12.99
N ALA A 45 -14.29 -34.59 14.15
CA ALA A 45 -14.56 -35.72 15.03
C ALA A 45 -16.02 -36.20 14.90
N LYS A 46 -16.22 -37.53 14.84
CA LYS A 46 -17.55 -38.15 14.67
C LYS A 46 -18.38 -38.15 15.94
N GLU A 47 -17.74 -38.33 17.10
CA GLU A 47 -18.38 -38.38 18.40
C GLU A 47 -17.64 -37.45 19.36
N THR A 48 -18.35 -36.46 19.88
CA THR A 48 -17.82 -35.49 20.85
C THR A 48 -18.89 -35.13 21.86
N TYR A 49 -18.44 -34.80 23.06
CA TYR A 49 -19.24 -34.24 24.13
C TYR A 49 -18.92 -32.76 24.29
N LYS A 50 -19.90 -31.95 24.72
CA LYS A 50 -19.67 -30.55 25.10
C LYS A 50 -19.71 -30.45 26.61
N GLU A 51 -18.66 -29.90 27.19
CA GLU A 51 -18.62 -29.57 28.62
C GLU A 51 -18.68 -28.04 28.74
N LEU A 52 -19.86 -27.55 29.11
CA LEU A 52 -20.15 -26.11 29.17
C LEU A 52 -19.46 -25.40 30.34
N VAL A 53 -19.30 -26.06 31.48
CA VAL A 53 -18.66 -25.50 32.68
C VAL A 53 -17.16 -25.31 32.43
N PHE A 54 -16.53 -26.29 31.79
CA PHE A 54 -15.14 -26.22 31.38
C PHE A 54 -14.92 -25.12 30.34
N GLU A 55 -15.79 -25.02 29.34
CA GLU A 55 -15.74 -23.93 28.38
C GLU A 55 -15.95 -22.56 29.05
N ASP A 56 -16.89 -22.44 29.99
CA ASP A 56 -17.13 -21.20 30.72
C ASP A 56 -15.97 -20.83 31.62
N PHE A 57 -15.29 -21.81 32.23
CA PHE A 57 -14.02 -21.59 32.92
C PHE A 57 -12.93 -21.08 31.95
N LEU A 58 -12.75 -21.75 30.81
CA LEU A 58 -11.78 -21.35 29.78
C LEU A 58 -12.03 -19.92 29.25
N LYS A 59 -13.29 -19.47 29.20
CA LYS A 59 -13.64 -18.08 28.83
C LYS A 59 -13.15 -17.03 29.81
N THR A 60 -12.86 -17.40 31.07
CA THR A 60 -12.34 -16.47 32.08
C THR A 60 -10.83 -16.26 32.01
N LEU A 61 -10.12 -17.09 31.25
CA LEU A 61 -8.66 -17.08 31.16
C LEU A 61 -8.16 -16.14 30.07
N LEU A 62 -6.93 -15.66 30.27
CA LEU A 62 -6.14 -15.00 29.24
C LEU A 62 -5.16 -16.00 28.62
N TYR A 63 -5.06 -15.97 27.30
CA TYR A 63 -4.21 -16.86 26.51
C TYR A 63 -3.00 -16.10 25.98
N PRO A 64 -1.77 -16.61 26.16
CA PRO A 64 -0.63 -16.02 25.49
C PRO A 64 -0.75 -16.23 23.97
N CYS A 65 -0.34 -15.22 23.20
CA CYS A 65 -0.23 -15.34 21.75
C CYS A 65 0.69 -16.52 21.37
N LYS A 66 0.36 -17.28 20.31
CA LYS A 66 1.23 -18.37 19.82
C LYS A 66 2.64 -17.90 19.41
N PHE A 67 2.82 -16.60 19.16
CA PHE A 67 4.11 -15.98 18.84
C PHE A 67 4.84 -15.44 20.08
N LYS A 68 4.46 -15.86 21.29
CA LYS A 68 5.15 -15.51 22.54
C LYS A 68 6.65 -15.77 22.49
N ASP A 69 7.06 -16.93 21.98
CA ASP A 69 8.48 -17.30 21.88
C ASP A 69 9.27 -16.42 20.91
N ARG A 70 8.56 -15.64 20.07
CA ARG A 70 9.14 -14.65 19.16
C ARG A 70 9.14 -13.24 19.73
N GLY A 71 8.60 -13.04 20.92
CA GLY A 71 8.59 -11.75 21.62
C GLY A 71 7.19 -11.13 21.79
N CYS A 72 6.12 -11.74 21.29
CA CYS A 72 4.78 -11.23 21.53
C CYS A 72 4.42 -11.35 23.02
N LYS A 73 4.10 -10.22 23.67
CA LYS A 73 3.75 -10.19 25.09
C LYS A 73 2.24 -10.16 25.34
N GLU A 74 1.45 -10.08 24.27
CA GLU A 74 0.00 -9.96 24.35
C GLU A 74 -0.65 -11.17 25.05
N ARG A 75 -1.73 -10.87 25.76
CA ARG A 75 -2.57 -11.79 26.50
C ARG A 75 -4.00 -11.59 25.99
N LEU A 76 -4.55 -12.63 25.37
CA LEU A 76 -5.72 -12.57 24.51
C LEU A 76 -6.91 -13.20 25.23
N LYS A 77 -8.10 -12.62 25.08
CA LYS A 77 -9.30 -13.26 25.63
C LYS A 77 -9.71 -14.44 24.78
N PHE A 78 -10.58 -15.27 25.36
CA PHE A 78 -11.22 -16.33 24.63
C PHE A 78 -11.97 -15.79 23.40
N GLY A 79 -11.69 -16.37 22.23
CA GLY A 79 -12.21 -15.96 20.92
C GLY A 79 -11.33 -14.97 20.17
N GLU A 80 -10.46 -14.21 20.84
CA GLU A 80 -9.67 -13.13 20.20
C GLU A 80 -8.36 -13.60 19.57
N ALA A 81 -7.95 -14.84 19.88
CA ALA A 81 -6.66 -15.38 19.46
C ALA A 81 -6.47 -15.34 17.93
N GLN A 82 -7.50 -15.72 17.17
CA GLN A 82 -7.39 -15.81 15.71
C GLN A 82 -7.21 -14.42 15.06
N ASP A 83 -7.97 -13.42 15.53
CA ASP A 83 -7.92 -12.06 14.99
C ASP A 83 -6.60 -11.37 15.32
N HIS A 84 -6.12 -11.53 16.56
CA HIS A 84 -4.81 -11.02 16.94
C HIS A 84 -3.69 -11.73 16.19
N GLU A 85 -3.65 -13.05 16.18
CA GLU A 85 -2.56 -13.81 15.58
C GLU A 85 -2.42 -13.54 14.08
N GLY A 86 -3.54 -13.35 13.36
CA GLY A 86 -3.51 -12.98 11.94
C GLY A 86 -2.91 -11.60 11.66
N ASN A 87 -2.89 -10.72 12.67
CA ASN A 87 -2.36 -9.35 12.62
C ASN A 87 -1.14 -9.14 13.54
N CYS A 88 -0.62 -10.20 14.15
CA CYS A 88 0.44 -10.09 15.13
C CYS A 88 1.75 -9.69 14.45
N CYS A 89 2.39 -8.63 14.91
CA CYS A 89 3.66 -8.15 14.36
C CYS A 89 4.83 -9.15 14.52
N TYR A 90 4.68 -10.17 15.38
CA TYR A 90 5.65 -11.25 15.58
C TYR A 90 5.37 -12.48 14.72
N HIS A 91 4.34 -12.43 13.86
CA HIS A 91 4.06 -13.45 12.87
C HIS A 91 5.28 -13.64 11.92
N PRO A 92 5.68 -14.88 11.59
CA PRO A 92 6.73 -15.13 10.59
C PRO A 92 6.40 -14.49 9.25
N PHE A 93 7.26 -13.61 8.78
CA PHE A 93 7.31 -13.27 7.37
C PHE A 93 7.84 -14.49 6.61
N MET A 94 7.04 -15.04 5.70
CA MET A 94 7.46 -16.05 4.72
C MET A 94 7.94 -15.35 3.46
N CYS A 95 9.07 -15.77 2.90
CA CYS A 95 9.58 -15.13 1.70
C CYS A 95 8.56 -15.20 0.55
N PRO A 96 8.13 -14.08 -0.04
CA PRO A 96 7.17 -14.06 -1.15
C PRO A 96 7.72 -14.65 -2.46
N VAL A 97 9.01 -14.99 -2.51
CA VAL A 97 9.64 -15.76 -3.59
C VAL A 97 9.34 -17.26 -3.47
N PHE A 98 8.59 -17.69 -2.44
CA PHE A 98 8.04 -19.04 -2.34
C PHE A 98 7.32 -19.47 -3.62
N PRO A 99 7.49 -20.71 -4.10
CA PRO A 99 8.18 -21.84 -3.46
C PRO A 99 9.70 -21.89 -3.66
N TYR A 100 10.29 -20.97 -4.42
CA TYR A 100 11.72 -20.98 -4.74
C TYR A 100 12.61 -20.50 -3.58
N CYS A 101 12.01 -19.82 -2.60
CA CYS A 101 12.65 -19.50 -1.33
C CYS A 101 11.72 -19.91 -0.18
N THR A 102 12.23 -20.76 0.71
CA THR A 102 11.49 -21.28 1.88
C THR A 102 11.85 -20.56 3.18
N TRP A 103 12.59 -19.45 3.07
CA TRP A 103 12.98 -18.67 4.24
C TRP A 103 11.75 -18.10 4.96
N GLN A 104 11.81 -18.14 6.29
CA GLN A 104 10.86 -17.49 7.17
C GLN A 104 11.58 -16.86 8.35
N GLY A 105 11.09 -15.72 8.84
CA GLY A 105 11.69 -15.02 9.96
C GLY A 105 10.86 -13.82 10.39
N SER A 106 11.41 -12.98 11.24
CA SER A 106 10.79 -11.70 11.60
C SER A 106 10.88 -10.69 10.45
N VAL A 107 10.06 -9.64 10.49
CA VAL A 107 10.16 -8.51 9.55
C VAL A 107 11.53 -7.81 9.65
N ALA A 108 12.16 -7.82 10.83
CA ALA A 108 13.51 -7.28 11.02
C ALA A 108 14.58 -8.12 10.27
N GLU A 109 14.50 -9.44 10.35
CA GLU A 109 15.45 -10.35 9.68
C GLU A 109 15.21 -10.43 8.16
N MET A 110 14.00 -10.12 7.72
CA MET A 110 13.58 -10.18 6.33
C MET A 110 14.46 -9.31 5.43
N LEU A 111 14.79 -8.08 5.84
CA LEU A 111 15.64 -7.21 5.02
C LEU A 111 17.01 -7.84 4.75
N ASN A 112 17.65 -8.38 5.78
CA ASN A 112 18.93 -9.07 5.64
C ASN A 112 18.82 -10.30 4.74
N HIS A 113 17.71 -11.05 4.84
CA HIS A 113 17.44 -12.16 3.93
C HIS A 113 17.36 -11.69 2.47
N PHE A 114 16.57 -10.65 2.17
CA PHE A 114 16.47 -10.13 0.81
C PHE A 114 17.82 -9.59 0.30
N TYR A 115 18.62 -8.92 1.13
CA TYR A 115 19.95 -8.43 0.71
C TYR A 115 20.89 -9.56 0.29
N ASN A 116 20.87 -10.68 1.01
CA ASN A 116 21.79 -11.79 0.77
C ASN A 116 21.30 -12.78 -0.29
N CYS A 117 19.98 -12.99 -0.39
CA CYS A 117 19.40 -14.05 -1.23
C CYS A 117 18.63 -13.52 -2.45
N HIS A 118 18.16 -12.26 -2.40
CA HIS A 118 17.25 -11.67 -3.40
C HIS A 118 17.58 -10.19 -3.66
N SER A 119 18.88 -9.86 -3.78
CA SER A 119 19.36 -8.48 -3.89
C SER A 119 18.78 -7.74 -5.10
N ASN A 120 18.38 -8.48 -6.14
CA ASN A 120 17.70 -7.98 -7.32
C ASN A 120 16.25 -7.50 -7.08
N ILE A 121 15.66 -7.84 -5.94
CA ILE A 121 14.29 -7.45 -5.55
C ILE A 121 14.30 -6.17 -4.72
N ILE A 122 15.40 -5.88 -4.02
CA ILE A 122 15.54 -4.66 -3.22
C ILE A 122 15.81 -3.48 -4.15
N ALA A 123 14.91 -2.49 -4.11
CA ALA A 123 15.09 -1.24 -4.83
C ALA A 123 14.94 -0.05 -3.88
N LYS A 124 15.67 1.04 -4.19
CA LYS A 124 15.52 2.33 -3.49
C LYS A 124 14.15 2.98 -3.75
N GLN A 125 13.44 2.55 -4.79
CA GLN A 125 12.09 2.98 -5.14
C GLN A 125 11.28 1.78 -5.59
N MET A 126 9.98 1.77 -5.27
CA MET A 126 9.06 0.75 -5.76
C MET A 126 8.69 1.09 -7.20
N THR A 127 9.51 0.65 -8.16
CA THR A 127 9.22 0.83 -9.59
C THR A 127 8.99 -0.50 -10.29
N PHE A 128 7.93 -0.57 -11.10
CA PHE A 128 7.66 -1.73 -11.96
C PHE A 128 6.95 -1.31 -13.23
N LYS A 129 7.05 -2.14 -14.26
CA LYS A 129 6.40 -1.94 -15.55
C LYS A 129 5.24 -2.92 -15.68
N LEU A 130 4.13 -2.46 -16.22
CA LEU A 130 2.98 -3.27 -16.59
C LEU A 130 2.82 -3.22 -18.11
N ALA A 131 2.82 -4.38 -18.75
CA ALA A 131 2.40 -4.50 -20.15
C ALA A 131 0.87 -4.47 -20.21
N VAL A 132 0.28 -3.40 -20.72
CA VAL A 132 -1.16 -3.17 -20.49
C VAL A 132 -2.09 -3.97 -21.42
N TYR A 133 -1.54 -4.58 -22.47
CA TYR A 133 -2.27 -5.35 -23.48
C TYR A 133 -1.82 -6.82 -23.62
N ASP A 134 -0.85 -7.27 -22.82
CA ASP A 134 -0.31 -8.62 -22.91
C ASP A 134 -1.15 -9.59 -22.06
N ASN A 135 -0.55 -10.15 -21.01
CA ASN A 135 -1.20 -11.05 -20.06
C ASN A 135 -1.38 -10.36 -18.71
N ASP A 136 -2.29 -10.92 -17.91
CA ASP A 136 -2.44 -10.59 -16.51
C ASP A 136 -1.09 -10.68 -15.78
N GLN A 137 -0.84 -9.71 -14.91
CA GLN A 137 0.45 -9.56 -14.23
C GLN A 137 0.22 -9.39 -12.74
N SER A 138 0.81 -10.25 -11.93
CA SER A 138 0.87 -10.10 -10.48
C SER A 138 2.31 -10.05 -9.99
N GLY A 139 2.47 -9.55 -8.77
CA GLY A 139 3.76 -9.59 -8.11
C GLY A 139 3.80 -8.75 -6.85
N PHE A 140 5.01 -8.57 -6.35
CA PHE A 140 5.27 -7.70 -5.22
C PHE A 140 6.53 -6.87 -5.46
N ARG A 141 6.65 -5.73 -4.78
CA ARG A 141 7.84 -4.88 -4.78
C ARG A 141 8.14 -4.44 -3.35
N LEU A 142 9.42 -4.49 -2.98
CA LEU A 142 9.92 -4.05 -1.68
C LEU A 142 10.64 -2.71 -1.87
N ALA A 143 10.33 -1.72 -1.04
CA ALA A 143 11.16 -0.51 -0.93
C ALA A 143 11.62 -0.30 0.50
N CYS A 144 12.88 0.15 0.60
CA CYS A 144 13.55 0.50 1.84
C CYS A 144 14.14 1.90 1.66
N VAL A 145 13.47 2.92 2.21
CA VAL A 145 13.83 4.33 2.05
C VAL A 145 13.97 4.96 3.43
N ASP A 146 15.19 5.35 3.81
CA ASP A 146 15.49 6.16 5.00
C ASP A 146 14.77 5.71 6.29
N GLY A 147 14.69 4.40 6.53
CA GLY A 147 14.04 3.80 7.70
C GLY A 147 12.57 3.42 7.51
N ALA A 148 11.93 3.84 6.41
CA ALA A 148 10.61 3.37 5.98
C ALA A 148 10.76 2.20 5.01
N ASN A 149 10.32 1.04 5.47
CA ASN A 149 10.23 -0.19 4.71
C ASN A 149 8.77 -0.47 4.42
N ALA A 150 8.45 -0.70 3.16
CA ALA A 150 7.12 -1.14 2.77
C ALA A 150 7.21 -2.24 1.71
N ILE A 151 6.15 -3.04 1.62
CA ILE A 151 5.99 -4.03 0.56
C ILE A 151 4.65 -3.80 -0.15
N LEU A 152 4.72 -3.63 -1.46
CA LEU A 152 3.57 -3.57 -2.36
C LEU A 152 3.25 -4.96 -2.85
N LYS A 153 1.97 -5.34 -2.83
CA LYS A 153 1.40 -6.42 -3.64
C LYS A 153 0.56 -5.81 -4.75
N TYR A 154 0.61 -6.34 -5.97
CA TYR A 154 -0.23 -5.90 -7.07
C TYR A 154 -0.72 -7.06 -7.94
N TYR A 155 -1.85 -6.83 -8.61
CA TYR A 155 -2.39 -7.66 -9.67
C TYR A 155 -3.07 -6.75 -10.70
N TYR A 156 -2.65 -6.87 -11.97
CA TYR A 156 -3.24 -6.18 -13.10
C TYR A 156 -3.97 -7.19 -13.96
N ASN A 157 -5.25 -6.92 -14.21
CA ASN A 157 -6.10 -7.71 -15.07
C ASN A 157 -6.27 -6.99 -16.41
N VAL A 158 -5.76 -7.60 -17.49
CA VAL A 158 -5.74 -7.00 -18.83
C VAL A 158 -7.16 -6.85 -19.38
N SER A 159 -8.02 -7.85 -19.14
CA SER A 159 -9.38 -7.87 -19.70
C SER A 159 -10.27 -6.74 -19.17
N THR A 160 -10.08 -6.37 -17.90
CA THR A 160 -10.82 -5.27 -17.26
C THR A 160 -10.04 -3.96 -17.23
N GLY A 161 -8.73 -4.00 -17.51
CA GLY A 161 -7.84 -2.86 -17.39
C GLY A 161 -7.73 -2.31 -15.96
N ASN A 162 -7.97 -3.15 -14.96
CA ASN A 162 -7.95 -2.77 -13.54
C ASN A 162 -6.65 -3.23 -12.87
N LEU A 163 -6.05 -2.32 -12.10
CA LEU A 163 -4.91 -2.58 -11.24
C LEU A 163 -5.39 -2.65 -9.79
N GLN A 164 -5.32 -3.85 -9.21
CA GLN A 164 -5.49 -4.05 -7.79
C GLN A 164 -4.13 -3.98 -7.09
N TYR A 165 -4.06 -3.26 -5.98
CA TYR A 165 -2.83 -3.16 -5.21
C TYR A 165 -3.08 -2.93 -3.72
N HIS A 166 -2.08 -3.30 -2.91
CA HIS A 166 -2.06 -3.05 -1.48
C HIS A 166 -0.63 -2.84 -1.01
N ILE A 167 -0.42 -1.87 -0.12
CA ILE A 167 0.90 -1.53 0.40
C ILE A 167 0.89 -1.76 1.90
N TYR A 168 1.86 -2.55 2.38
CA TYR A 168 2.02 -2.88 3.78
C TYR A 168 3.22 -2.13 4.36
N ASN A 169 3.02 -1.50 5.51
CA ASN A 169 4.08 -0.94 6.33
C ASN A 169 4.81 -2.08 7.07
N LEU A 170 6.13 -2.15 6.93
CA LEU A 170 6.99 -3.14 7.58
C LEU A 170 7.64 -2.60 8.86
N ASN A 171 7.33 -1.36 9.26
CA ASN A 171 7.82 -0.74 10.48
C ASN A 171 6.65 -0.47 11.44
N PRO A 172 6.45 -1.31 12.47
CA PRO A 172 5.39 -1.09 13.45
C PRO A 172 5.58 0.21 14.26
N ASP A 173 6.82 0.67 14.41
CA ASP A 173 7.16 1.83 15.25
C ASP A 173 7.11 3.17 14.50
N VAL A 174 6.88 3.17 13.18
CA VAL A 174 6.83 4.41 12.37
C VAL A 174 5.40 4.94 12.35
N GLN A 175 5.22 6.15 12.89
CA GLN A 175 3.90 6.75 13.18
C GLN A 175 3.03 6.98 11.94
N GLU A 176 3.62 7.46 10.84
CA GLU A 176 2.87 7.67 9.60
C GLU A 176 3.80 7.72 8.37
N ILE A 177 3.50 6.90 7.36
CA ILE A 177 4.17 6.89 6.07
C ILE A 177 3.17 7.38 5.02
N LYS A 178 3.47 8.52 4.40
CA LYS A 178 2.73 9.01 3.23
C LYS A 178 3.25 8.31 1.99
N VAL A 179 2.31 7.89 1.14
CA VAL A 179 2.63 7.26 -0.14
C VAL A 179 2.20 8.16 -1.28
N LYS A 180 3.03 8.21 -2.33
CA LYS A 180 2.67 8.81 -3.62
C LYS A 180 2.88 7.76 -4.71
N ILE A 181 1.89 7.59 -5.58
CA ILE A 181 1.96 6.64 -6.70
C ILE A 181 1.99 7.43 -8.00
N GLY A 182 3.14 7.42 -8.68
CA GLY A 182 3.32 7.92 -10.02
C GLY A 182 3.01 6.85 -11.06
N LEU A 183 2.24 7.19 -12.08
CA LEU A 183 1.97 6.38 -13.26
C LEU A 183 2.60 7.09 -14.44
N LEU A 184 3.51 6.46 -15.16
CA LEU A 184 4.30 7.08 -16.23
C LEU A 184 4.18 6.23 -17.49
N ASN A 185 4.04 6.88 -18.65
CA ASN A 185 4.26 6.19 -19.93
C ASN A 185 5.73 5.72 -19.98
N ASP A 186 5.98 4.43 -20.22
CA ASP A 186 7.34 3.89 -20.19
C ASP A 186 8.24 4.39 -21.34
N ALA A 187 7.65 4.73 -22.49
CA ALA A 187 8.35 5.19 -23.67
C ALA A 187 8.65 6.70 -23.60
N ASP A 188 7.71 7.48 -23.05
CA ASP A 188 7.79 8.94 -23.08
C ASP A 188 8.16 9.55 -21.72
N MET A 189 7.86 8.90 -20.58
CA MET A 189 8.12 9.37 -19.19
C MET A 189 7.56 10.76 -18.81
N ASP A 190 7.18 11.59 -19.79
CA ASP A 190 6.68 12.96 -19.62
C ASP A 190 5.14 12.97 -19.44
N TYR A 191 4.47 11.90 -19.87
CA TYR A 191 3.06 11.66 -19.58
C TYR A 191 2.94 10.87 -18.29
N GLY A 192 2.76 11.57 -17.16
CA GLY A 192 2.61 10.95 -15.86
C GLY A 192 1.54 11.55 -14.96
N PHE A 193 1.02 10.75 -14.05
CA PHE A 193 -0.01 11.15 -13.07
C PHE A 193 0.36 10.69 -11.67
N TYR A 194 0.07 11.50 -10.65
CA TYR A 194 0.37 11.19 -9.25
C TYR A 194 -0.90 11.04 -8.43
N LEU A 195 -1.05 9.88 -7.79
CA LEU A 195 -2.09 9.61 -6.81
C LEU A 195 -1.53 9.83 -5.41
N LYS A 196 -2.30 10.53 -4.58
CA LYS A 196 -2.09 10.53 -3.13
C LYS A 196 -2.46 9.13 -2.61
N GLY A 197 -1.50 8.47 -1.98
CA GLY A 197 -1.70 7.17 -1.36
C GLY A 197 -2.40 7.28 0.00
N ASP A 198 -3.10 6.22 0.36
CA ASP A 198 -3.78 6.07 1.63
C ASP A 198 -2.83 5.66 2.77
N PRO A 199 -3.27 5.78 4.04
CA PRO A 199 -2.53 5.24 5.17
C PRO A 199 -2.23 3.76 4.98
N LEU A 200 -1.00 3.37 5.30
CA LEU A 200 -0.54 2.00 5.15
C LEU A 200 -1.04 1.12 6.30
N SER A 201 -1.55 -0.07 6.00
CA SER A 201 -1.76 -1.10 7.01
C SER A 201 -0.44 -1.73 7.40
N LEU A 202 -0.28 -2.13 8.66
CA LEU A 202 0.85 -2.96 9.07
C LEU A 202 0.84 -4.29 8.30
N PHE A 203 2.03 -4.84 8.06
CA PHE A 203 2.19 -6.16 7.46
C PHE A 203 1.50 -7.24 8.29
N ASN A 204 0.72 -8.11 7.63
CA ASN A 204 -0.04 -9.18 8.26
C ASN A 204 -0.24 -10.37 7.31
N GLU A 205 -0.93 -11.42 7.77
CA GLU A 205 -1.16 -12.65 6.98
C GLU A 205 -1.95 -12.41 5.67
N SER A 206 -2.72 -11.32 5.56
CA SER A 206 -3.52 -11.04 4.36
C SER A 206 -2.67 -10.83 3.10
N PHE A 207 -1.38 -10.48 3.25
CA PHE A 207 -0.45 -10.39 2.13
C PHE A 207 -0.40 -11.68 1.28
N TYR A 208 -0.55 -12.85 1.90
CA TYR A 208 -0.49 -14.14 1.19
C TYR A 208 -1.84 -14.60 0.62
N LYS A 209 -2.92 -13.87 0.88
CA LYS A 209 -4.29 -14.21 0.45
C LYS A 209 -4.66 -13.53 -0.87
N ASP A 210 -5.76 -13.95 -1.48
CA ASP A 210 -6.28 -13.28 -2.67
C ASP A 210 -6.75 -11.84 -2.36
N PHE A 211 -6.74 -10.97 -3.38
CA PHE A 211 -7.10 -9.56 -3.21
C PHE A 211 -8.52 -9.33 -2.64
N SER A 212 -9.44 -10.26 -2.89
CA SER A 212 -10.79 -10.25 -2.31
C SER A 212 -10.81 -10.41 -0.78
N GLU A 213 -9.75 -10.96 -0.20
CA GLU A 213 -9.60 -11.18 1.24
C GLU A 213 -8.70 -10.15 1.92
N ILE A 214 -8.12 -9.20 1.17
CA ILE A 214 -7.28 -8.14 1.71
C ILE A 214 -8.17 -6.95 2.06
N PRO A 215 -8.35 -6.64 3.36
CA PRO A 215 -9.13 -5.47 3.76
C PRO A 215 -8.48 -4.20 3.24
N ASN A 216 -9.30 -3.27 2.72
CA ASN A 216 -8.85 -1.97 2.19
C ASN A 216 -7.91 -2.04 0.98
N SER A 217 -7.88 -3.17 0.26
CA SER A 217 -7.17 -3.22 -1.02
C SER A 217 -7.75 -2.19 -2.01
N LYS A 218 -6.88 -1.65 -2.85
CA LYS A 218 -7.22 -0.55 -3.76
C LYS A 218 -7.38 -1.09 -5.17
N THR A 219 -8.38 -0.60 -5.89
CA THR A 219 -8.58 -0.89 -7.31
C THR A 219 -8.52 0.42 -8.07
N LEU A 220 -7.56 0.50 -8.99
CA LEU A 220 -7.41 1.60 -9.93
C LEU A 220 -7.86 1.13 -11.32
N ALA A 221 -8.85 1.80 -11.89
CA ALA A 221 -9.27 1.59 -13.27
C ALA A 221 -8.24 2.20 -14.24
N LEU A 222 -7.11 1.52 -14.39
CA LEU A 222 -5.93 2.03 -15.09
C LEU A 222 -6.23 2.35 -16.57
N HIS A 223 -7.12 1.59 -17.21
CA HIS A 223 -7.53 1.84 -18.59
C HIS A 223 -8.12 3.24 -18.83
N ASN A 224 -8.78 3.83 -17.83
CA ASN A 224 -9.30 5.19 -17.92
C ASN A 224 -8.19 6.25 -18.01
N LEU A 225 -6.97 5.90 -17.58
CA LEU A 225 -5.80 6.78 -17.62
C LEU A 225 -4.98 6.60 -18.91
N PHE A 226 -5.26 5.59 -19.75
CA PHE A 226 -4.50 5.39 -20.99
C PHE A 226 -4.50 6.60 -21.93
N PRO A 227 -5.63 7.29 -22.19
CA PRO A 227 -5.62 8.48 -23.06
C PRO A 227 -4.81 9.64 -22.47
N VAL A 228 -4.66 9.70 -21.15
CA VAL A 228 -3.84 10.69 -20.44
C VAL A 228 -2.35 10.33 -20.58
N LEU A 229 -2.05 9.04 -20.49
CA LEU A 229 -0.70 8.48 -20.66
C LEU A 229 -0.31 8.29 -22.14
N ASN A 230 -1.06 8.87 -23.09
CA ASN A 230 -0.85 8.73 -24.53
C ASN A 230 -0.90 7.27 -25.05
N ASN A 231 -1.91 6.51 -24.60
CA ASN A 231 -2.20 5.12 -24.94
C ASN A 231 -0.94 4.24 -24.96
N PRO A 232 -0.27 4.08 -23.79
CA PRO A 232 1.01 3.42 -23.72
C PRO A 232 0.88 1.90 -23.91
N ASN A 233 1.89 1.26 -24.49
CA ASN A 233 2.02 -0.22 -24.44
C ASN A 233 2.47 -0.71 -23.05
N TYR A 234 3.22 0.14 -22.34
CA TYR A 234 3.71 -0.14 -20.99
C TYR A 234 3.48 1.07 -20.08
N VAL A 235 2.91 0.81 -18.91
CA VAL A 235 2.82 1.81 -17.84
C VAL A 235 3.87 1.48 -16.80
N ARG A 236 4.75 2.44 -16.52
CA ARG A 236 5.68 2.37 -15.40
C ARG A 236 5.02 2.96 -14.16
N ILE A 237 4.93 2.17 -13.11
CA ILE A 237 4.40 2.60 -11.82
C ILE A 237 5.58 2.86 -10.91
N ASN A 238 5.64 4.05 -10.33
CA ASN A 238 6.62 4.43 -9.32
C ASN A 238 5.90 4.75 -8.01
N ILE A 239 6.32 4.15 -6.90
CA ILE A 239 5.77 4.44 -5.59
C ILE A 239 6.86 5.03 -4.70
N THR A 240 6.61 6.24 -4.22
CA THR A 240 7.49 6.99 -3.33
C THR A 240 6.94 6.97 -1.91
N LEU A 241 7.80 6.66 -0.94
CA LEU A 241 7.49 6.65 0.49
C LEU A 241 8.07 7.91 1.14
N GLN A 242 7.30 8.56 2.01
CA GLN A 242 7.73 9.71 2.78
C GLN A 242 7.31 9.55 4.24
N ILE A 243 8.30 9.50 5.15
CA ILE A 243 8.03 9.49 6.59
C ILE A 243 7.56 10.88 7.01
N VAL A 244 6.40 10.95 7.67
CA VAL A 244 5.95 12.18 8.32
C VAL A 244 6.63 12.24 9.68
N LYS A 245 7.52 13.22 9.88
CA LYS A 245 8.03 13.53 11.21
C LYS A 245 6.96 14.35 11.93
N SER A 246 6.57 13.90 13.11
CA SER A 246 5.65 14.64 13.97
C SER A 246 6.34 15.89 14.50
N ASP A 247 6.17 17.01 13.82
CA ASP A 247 6.30 18.31 14.47
C ASP A 247 5.02 18.52 15.32
N GLU A 248 5.19 18.79 16.61
CA GLU A 248 4.13 18.78 17.65
C GLU A 248 3.00 19.81 17.48
N ASN A 249 2.79 20.45 16.32
CA ASN A 249 1.92 21.63 16.23
C ASN A 249 0.85 21.67 15.13
N GLU A 250 0.41 20.55 14.57
CA GLU A 250 -0.80 20.57 13.72
C GLU A 250 -1.79 19.46 14.06
N LYS A 251 -2.63 19.72 15.07
CA LYS A 251 -3.91 19.01 15.25
C LYS A 251 -4.86 19.41 14.12
N HIS A 252 -4.78 18.77 12.97
CA HIS A 252 -5.84 18.85 11.96
C HIS A 252 -6.82 17.69 12.11
N LYS A 253 -8.09 18.08 12.32
CA LYS A 253 -9.26 17.21 12.41
C LYS A 253 -9.32 16.26 11.22
N TYR A 254 -9.55 14.98 11.51
CA TYR A 254 -10.06 14.01 10.56
C TYR A 254 -11.33 14.55 9.92
N ASP A 255 -11.27 14.82 8.61
CA ASP A 255 -12.46 15.14 7.82
C ASP A 255 -13.01 13.86 7.20
N LYS A 256 -14.22 13.49 7.60
CA LYS A 256 -15.02 12.42 7.01
C LYS A 256 -15.64 12.99 5.74
N ASP A 257 -14.90 13.01 4.64
CA ASP A 257 -15.49 13.04 3.30
C ASP A 257 -14.41 12.62 2.29
N SER A 258 -14.26 11.30 2.16
CA SER A 258 -13.48 10.65 1.12
C SER A 258 -14.14 10.89 -0.24
N LYS A 259 -13.86 12.02 -0.87
CA LYS A 259 -13.98 12.19 -2.33
C LYS A 259 -12.74 11.58 -3.00
N GLN A 260 -12.61 10.26 -2.91
CA GLN A 260 -11.69 9.49 -3.74
C GLN A 260 -12.35 9.20 -5.09
N PHE A 261 -12.48 10.22 -5.94
CA PHE A 261 -12.73 10.02 -7.36
C PHE A 261 -11.89 11.04 -8.13
N VAL A 262 -10.97 10.54 -8.94
CA VAL A 262 -10.35 11.34 -9.99
C VAL A 262 -11.44 11.62 -11.02
N ASP A 263 -11.82 12.88 -11.16
CA ASP A 263 -12.80 13.31 -12.16
C ASP A 263 -12.14 13.28 -13.54
N TYR A 264 -12.41 12.23 -14.31
CA TYR A 264 -11.81 11.99 -15.62
C TYR A 264 -12.26 13.00 -16.68
N ASP A 265 -13.43 13.60 -16.53
CA ASP A 265 -13.89 14.65 -17.44
C ASP A 265 -13.17 15.96 -17.14
N LEU A 266 -12.81 16.21 -15.87
CA LEU A 266 -11.94 17.31 -15.46
C LEU A 266 -10.53 17.23 -16.09
N ILE A 267 -9.96 16.02 -16.25
CA ILE A 267 -8.58 15.81 -16.74
C ILE A 267 -8.44 16.00 -18.25
N LYS A 268 -9.47 15.71 -19.05
CA LYS A 268 -9.45 15.97 -20.50
C LYS A 268 -9.25 17.46 -20.80
N ASP A 269 -9.78 18.31 -19.94
CA ASP A 269 -9.73 19.77 -20.06
C ASP A 269 -8.45 20.38 -19.46
N LEU A 270 -7.60 19.57 -18.81
CA LEU A 270 -6.33 19.99 -18.20
C LEU A 270 -5.11 19.70 -19.10
N LYS A 271 -5.28 19.92 -20.42
CA LYS A 271 -4.21 19.78 -21.41
C LYS A 271 -3.92 21.10 -22.10
N CYS A 272 -2.64 21.40 -22.27
CA CYS A 272 -2.19 22.53 -23.06
C CYS A 272 -2.68 22.35 -24.49
N SER A 273 -3.42 23.34 -25.00
CA SER A 273 -3.97 23.28 -26.36
C SER A 273 -2.90 23.25 -27.46
N MET A 274 -1.66 23.61 -27.14
CA MET A 274 -0.55 23.69 -28.10
C MET A 274 0.39 22.48 -28.07
N CYS A 275 0.80 22.02 -26.89
CA CYS A 275 1.75 20.90 -26.77
C CYS A 275 1.10 19.62 -26.27
N LEU A 276 -0.19 19.66 -25.90
CA LEU A 276 -0.94 18.55 -25.29
C LEU A 276 -0.37 18.03 -23.96
N GLY A 277 0.65 18.70 -23.43
CA GLY A 277 1.19 18.46 -22.09
C GLY A 277 0.18 18.83 -21.01
N LEU A 278 0.31 18.21 -19.84
CA LEU A 278 -0.55 18.51 -18.70
C LEU A 278 -0.40 19.96 -18.26
N LEU A 279 -1.52 20.60 -17.93
CA LEU A 279 -1.54 21.96 -17.40
C LEU A 279 -1.29 21.91 -15.90
N PHE A 280 -0.22 22.58 -15.49
CA PHE A 280 0.09 22.88 -14.10
C PHE A 280 0.49 24.36 -14.01
N PRO A 281 0.29 25.01 -12.86
CA PRO A 281 0.50 26.44 -12.78
C PRO A 281 1.96 26.84 -12.85
N PRO A 282 2.24 28.04 -13.39
CA PRO A 282 1.27 28.96 -13.99
C PRO A 282 0.68 28.46 -15.32
N VAL A 283 -0.65 28.55 -15.45
CA VAL A 283 -1.42 28.23 -16.67
C VAL A 283 -1.91 29.53 -17.28
N TYR A 284 -1.81 29.67 -18.60
CA TYR A 284 -2.15 30.90 -19.32
C TYR A 284 -3.30 30.66 -20.29
N ARG A 285 -4.00 31.74 -20.66
CA ARG A 285 -4.97 31.76 -21.75
C ARG A 285 -4.26 32.10 -23.05
N ASN A 286 -4.53 31.33 -24.08
CA ASN A 286 -4.03 31.61 -25.42
C ASN A 286 -4.70 32.90 -25.94
N PRO A 287 -3.94 33.92 -26.36
CA PRO A 287 -4.48 35.24 -26.70
C PRO A 287 -5.40 35.22 -27.93
N THR A 288 -5.28 34.21 -28.80
CA THR A 288 -6.08 34.10 -30.04
C THR A 288 -7.29 33.20 -29.90
N SER A 289 -7.22 32.18 -29.04
CA SER A 289 -8.24 31.11 -28.96
C SER A 289 -8.91 31.00 -27.60
N ASP A 290 -8.43 31.73 -26.59
CA ASP A 290 -8.81 31.64 -25.17
C ASP A 290 -8.60 30.25 -24.54
N SER A 291 -8.11 29.27 -25.30
CA SER A 291 -7.78 27.93 -24.79
C SER A 291 -6.60 27.96 -23.82
N ALA A 292 -6.56 27.00 -22.89
CA ALA A 292 -5.54 26.96 -21.88
C ALA A 292 -4.19 26.42 -22.41
N ILE A 293 -3.10 27.11 -22.06
CA ILE A 293 -1.73 26.80 -22.48
C ILE A 293 -0.77 26.77 -21.28
N CYS A 294 0.24 25.92 -21.35
CA CYS A 294 1.23 25.76 -20.28
C CYS A 294 2.28 26.88 -20.27
N PHE A 295 3.09 26.90 -19.20
CA PHE A 295 4.20 27.84 -19.06
C PHE A 295 5.08 27.92 -20.33
N TYR A 296 5.56 26.79 -20.83
CA TYR A 296 6.46 26.75 -21.99
C TYR A 296 5.82 27.19 -23.31
N CYS A 297 4.51 27.05 -23.44
CA CYS A 297 3.80 27.45 -24.66
C CYS A 297 3.47 28.94 -24.64
N HIS A 298 3.25 29.55 -23.47
CA HIS A 298 3.03 31.00 -23.38
C HIS A 298 4.26 31.77 -23.87
N THR A 299 5.48 31.27 -23.61
CA THR A 299 6.72 31.98 -23.98
C THR A 299 6.91 32.08 -25.49
N ARG A 300 6.05 31.43 -26.28
CA ARG A 300 6.06 31.49 -27.75
C ARG A 300 5.27 32.68 -28.30
N PHE A 301 4.48 33.36 -27.48
CA PHE A 301 3.73 34.55 -27.87
C PHE A 301 4.51 35.82 -27.54
N THR A 302 4.36 36.82 -28.41
CA THR A 302 4.90 38.18 -28.19
C THR A 302 3.92 39.07 -27.42
N GLU A 303 2.65 38.68 -27.38
CA GLU A 303 1.58 39.38 -26.66
C GLU A 303 1.46 38.85 -25.23
N GLU A 304 1.04 39.70 -24.29
CA GLU A 304 0.82 39.28 -22.90
C GLU A 304 -0.33 38.27 -22.83
N CYS A 305 -0.04 37.06 -22.35
CA CYS A 305 -1.04 36.04 -22.06
C CYS A 305 -1.52 36.22 -20.61
N GLU A 306 -2.84 36.28 -20.42
CA GLU A 306 -3.45 36.33 -19.08
C GLU A 306 -3.36 34.96 -18.39
N LEU A 307 -3.31 34.95 -17.05
CA LEU A 307 -3.38 33.72 -16.27
C LEU A 307 -4.79 33.11 -16.35
N ASN A 308 -4.85 31.79 -16.42
CA ASN A 308 -6.10 31.04 -16.35
C ASN A 308 -6.39 30.65 -14.90
N GLU A 309 -6.87 31.62 -14.10
CA GLU A 309 -7.13 31.45 -12.66
C GLU A 309 -8.10 30.29 -12.37
N ASP A 310 -9.11 30.07 -13.22
CA ASP A 310 -10.08 28.98 -13.09
C ASP A 310 -9.40 27.59 -13.12
N ILE A 311 -8.45 27.40 -14.04
CA ILE A 311 -7.70 26.15 -14.13
C ILE A 311 -6.70 26.06 -12.99
N ILE A 312 -6.00 27.15 -12.67
CA ILE A 312 -5.03 27.21 -11.56
C ILE A 312 -5.70 26.77 -10.25
N GLU A 313 -6.88 27.29 -9.93
CA GLU A 313 -7.64 26.89 -8.74
C GLU A 313 -7.95 25.37 -8.76
N ARG A 314 -8.33 24.83 -9.92
CA ARG A 314 -8.65 23.39 -10.09
C ARG A 314 -7.44 22.47 -9.91
N VAL A 315 -6.23 22.92 -10.23
CA VAL A 315 -5.01 22.09 -10.08
C VAL A 315 -4.22 22.38 -8.81
N SER A 316 -4.58 23.43 -8.06
CA SER A 316 -3.85 24.00 -6.90
C SER A 316 -3.36 23.03 -5.83
N GLU A 317 -4.06 21.92 -5.64
CA GLU A 317 -3.77 20.92 -4.61
C GLU A 317 -3.02 19.69 -5.13
N THR A 318 -2.67 19.68 -6.42
CA THR A 318 -2.04 18.54 -7.09
C THR A 318 -0.52 18.70 -7.20
N ASN A 319 0.19 17.58 -7.18
CA ASN A 319 1.65 17.57 -7.35
C ASN A 319 1.98 17.05 -8.74
N PHE A 320 2.91 17.73 -9.40
CA PHE A 320 3.29 17.42 -10.77
C PHE A 320 4.76 16.97 -10.85
N PRO A 321 5.08 16.03 -11.77
CA PRO A 321 6.46 15.66 -12.02
C PRO A 321 7.21 16.78 -12.73
N CYS A 322 8.51 16.82 -12.54
CA CYS A 322 9.39 17.55 -13.45
C CYS A 322 9.25 17.03 -14.89
N HIS A 323 9.06 17.94 -15.83
CA HIS A 323 8.98 17.68 -17.27
C HIS A 323 10.24 17.02 -17.86
N TRP A 324 11.40 17.08 -17.20
CA TRP A 324 12.64 16.53 -17.74
C TRP A 324 12.81 15.05 -17.39
N ARG A 325 12.88 14.22 -18.43
CA ARG A 325 13.08 12.76 -18.34
C ARG A 325 14.21 12.36 -17.40
N GLY A 326 13.88 11.47 -16.46
CA GLY A 326 14.81 10.94 -15.45
C GLY A 326 14.90 11.80 -14.19
N CYS A 327 14.16 12.92 -14.11
CA CYS A 327 14.08 13.70 -12.88
C CYS A 327 13.07 13.08 -11.93
N GLU A 328 13.51 12.73 -10.73
CA GLU A 328 12.64 12.16 -9.69
C GLU A 328 11.91 13.24 -8.86
N THR A 329 12.09 14.52 -9.23
CA THR A 329 11.54 15.65 -8.47
C THR A 329 10.06 15.82 -8.78
N ILE A 330 9.25 15.84 -7.72
CA ILE A 330 7.81 16.07 -7.77
C ILE A 330 7.52 17.23 -6.83
N LYS A 331 6.88 18.28 -7.32
CA LYS A 331 6.61 19.49 -6.54
C LYS A 331 5.18 19.98 -6.73
N SER A 332 4.72 20.75 -5.76
CA SER A 332 3.52 21.58 -5.92
C SER A 332 3.83 22.78 -6.81
N GLU A 333 2.75 23.34 -7.35
CA GLU A 333 2.69 24.33 -8.42
C GLU A 333 3.70 25.46 -8.35
N VAL A 334 3.83 26.09 -7.19
CA VAL A 334 4.66 27.30 -7.01
C VAL A 334 6.15 27.02 -7.20
N ASN A 335 6.59 25.76 -7.09
CA ASN A 335 8.01 25.41 -7.09
C ASN A 335 8.42 24.47 -8.22
N LEU A 336 7.48 24.07 -9.10
CA LEU A 336 7.79 23.12 -10.17
C LEU A 336 8.48 23.79 -11.34
N VAL A 337 7.97 24.91 -11.86
CA VAL A 337 8.61 25.61 -12.99
C VAL A 337 10.02 26.07 -12.63
N ASP A 338 10.24 26.61 -11.43
CA ASP A 338 11.57 26.98 -10.95
C ASP A 338 12.53 25.78 -10.88
N HIS A 339 12.00 24.62 -10.46
CA HIS A 339 12.76 23.40 -10.50
C HIS A 339 13.06 22.96 -11.94
N GLU A 340 12.10 22.96 -12.85
CA GLU A 340 12.29 22.54 -14.23
C GLU A 340 13.28 23.46 -14.95
N LEU A 341 13.23 24.76 -14.71
CA LEU A 341 14.18 25.72 -15.27
C LEU A 341 15.62 25.48 -14.77
N SER A 342 15.77 25.03 -13.53
CA SER A 342 17.06 24.72 -12.89
C SER A 342 17.42 23.23 -12.89
N CYS A 343 16.59 22.39 -13.52
CA CYS A 343 16.76 20.94 -13.48
C CYS A 343 18.02 20.55 -14.24
N LYS A 344 18.88 19.76 -13.60
CA LYS A 344 20.15 19.30 -14.20
C LYS A 344 19.95 18.48 -15.49
N LEU A 345 18.77 17.90 -15.67
CA LEU A 345 18.43 17.07 -16.83
C LEU A 345 17.90 17.89 -18.01
N ARG A 346 17.59 19.18 -17.82
CA ARG A 346 17.22 20.12 -18.89
C ARG A 346 18.27 20.23 -19.99
N MET A 347 19.56 20.21 -19.62
CA MET A 347 20.66 20.35 -20.58
C MET A 347 20.91 19.10 -21.43
N LEU A 348 20.36 17.95 -21.04
CA LEU A 348 20.50 16.69 -21.77
C LEU A 348 19.41 16.51 -22.83
N TYR A 349 18.29 17.23 -22.70
CA TYR A 349 17.15 17.18 -23.61
C TYR A 349 16.64 18.61 -23.90
N PRO A 350 17.41 19.46 -24.60
CA PRO A 350 16.92 20.80 -24.94
C PRO A 350 15.68 20.71 -25.86
N VAL A 351 14.63 21.47 -25.50
CA VAL A 351 13.37 21.62 -26.27
C VAL A 351 13.60 22.40 -27.56
#